data_AF-A0A2S1WK73-F1
#
_entry.id   AF-A0A2S1WK73-F1
#
_cell.length_a   1.000
_cell.length_b   1.000
_cell.length_c   1.000
_cell.angle_alpha   90.00
_cell.angle_beta   90.00
_cell.angle_gamma   90.00
#
_symmetry.space_group_name_H-M   'P 1'
#
loop_
_entity.id
_entity.type
_entity.pdbx_description
1 polymer ?
#
loop_
_entity_poly.entity_id
_entity_poly.type
_entity_poly.pdbx_seq_one_letter_code
_entity_poly.pdbx_strand_id
1 'polypeptide(L)'
;LISNFQGMKLPAHVRISLACWLNMCGAGVHASDIAIGIHRNPMIDENKYVDKLCEIPLAVAACPTGAVRTINGRMDRRRPLAVNNKRC
;
A
#
# COMPACT_ATOMS: atom_id res chain seq x y z
N LEU A 1 -7.66 27.06 1.79
CA LEU A 1 -6.35 26.72 2.40
C LEU A 1 -5.45 27.95 2.53
N ILE A 2 -5.06 28.60 1.43
CA ILE A 2 -4.15 29.77 1.47
C ILE A 2 -4.70 30.93 2.33
N SER A 3 -5.99 31.24 2.20
CA SER A 3 -6.67 32.25 3.04
C SER A 3 -6.71 31.93 4.54
N ASN A 4 -6.68 30.64 4.90
CA ASN A 4 -6.66 30.17 6.29
C ASN A 4 -5.23 30.04 6.83
N PHE A 5 -4.22 30.06 5.96
CA PHE A 5 -2.82 30.07 6.36
C PHE A 5 -2.36 31.51 6.69
N GLN A 6 -2.89 32.50 5.98
CA GLN A 6 -2.58 33.92 6.19
C GLN A 6 -3.32 34.54 7.39
N GLY A 7 -4.24 33.84 8.03
CA GLY A 7 -4.99 34.37 9.17
C GLY A 7 -5.45 33.29 10.15
N MET A 8 -5.69 33.67 11.40
CA MET A 8 -6.06 32.74 12.48
C MET A 8 -7.58 32.69 12.69
N LYS A 9 -8.32 32.19 11.70
CA LYS A 9 -9.80 32.11 11.76
C LYS A 9 -10.34 30.78 12.29
N LEU A 10 -9.47 29.79 12.53
CA LEU A 10 -9.84 28.45 12.98
C LEU A 10 -9.81 28.38 14.51
N PRO A 11 -10.69 27.57 15.14
CA PRO A 11 -10.77 27.46 16.59
C PRO A 11 -9.54 26.78 17.23
N ALA A 12 -8.76 26.04 16.46
CA ALA A 12 -7.54 25.37 16.91
C ALA A 12 -6.52 25.25 15.77
N HIS A 13 -5.27 24.90 16.12
CA HIS A 13 -4.21 24.65 15.16
C HIS A 13 -4.49 23.35 14.38
N VAL A 14 -4.57 23.45 13.04
CA VAL A 14 -4.86 22.30 12.17
C VAL A 14 -3.57 21.82 11.51
N ARG A 15 -3.27 20.52 11.63
CA ARG A 15 -2.15 19.86 10.95
C ARG A 15 -2.67 19.04 9.77
N ILE A 16 -2.18 19.36 8.58
CA ILE A 16 -2.54 18.65 7.34
C ILE A 16 -1.29 17.96 6.82
N SER A 17 -1.36 16.64 6.66
CA SER A 17 -0.26 15.84 6.14
C SER A 17 -0.70 14.98 4.96
N LEU A 18 0.22 14.77 4.02
CA LEU A 18 0.00 13.96 2.82
C LEU A 18 0.94 12.75 2.83
N ALA A 19 0.42 11.58 2.51
CA ALA A 19 1.23 10.41 2.19
C ALA A 19 1.10 10.08 0.70
N CYS A 20 2.24 9.83 0.06
CA CYS A 20 2.26 9.28 -1.30
C CYS A 20 1.96 7.77 -1.33
N TRP A 21 2.11 7.05 -0.21
CA TRP A 21 1.69 5.66 -0.01
C TRP A 21 1.56 5.32 1.50
N LEU A 22 0.93 4.18 1.82
CA LEU A 22 0.53 3.69 3.14
C LEU A 22 1.69 3.39 4.10
N ASN A 23 2.93 3.39 3.60
CA ASN A 23 4.10 3.35 4.48
C ASN A 23 4.22 4.63 5.34
N MET A 24 3.41 5.66 5.06
CA MET A 24 3.26 6.86 5.87
C MET A 24 4.60 7.44 6.27
N CYS A 25 5.48 7.70 5.30
CA CYS A 25 6.81 8.25 5.56
C CYS A 25 6.69 9.62 6.25
N GLY A 26 6.95 9.65 7.55
CA GLY A 26 6.83 10.82 8.43
C GLY A 26 5.77 10.67 9.53
N ALA A 27 5.91 11.44 10.61
CA ALA A 27 4.99 11.37 11.76
C ALA A 27 3.59 11.95 11.46
N GLY A 28 3.42 12.60 10.31
CA GLY A 28 2.26 13.43 10.04
C GLY A 28 0.99 12.63 9.77
N VAL A 29 1.01 11.61 8.93
CA VAL A 29 -0.26 11.13 8.31
C VAL A 29 -1.12 10.31 9.28
N HIS A 30 -0.51 9.53 10.17
CA HIS A 30 -1.27 8.76 11.16
C HIS A 30 -1.68 9.58 12.41
N ALA A 31 -1.20 10.83 12.54
CA ALA A 31 -1.43 11.70 13.70
C ALA A 31 -1.79 13.15 13.32
N SER A 32 -2.28 13.36 12.09
CA SER A 32 -2.79 14.66 11.62
C SER A 32 -4.31 14.71 11.73
N ASP A 33 -4.83 15.94 11.84
CA ASP A 33 -6.27 16.18 11.78
C ASP A 33 -6.85 15.80 10.40
N ILE A 34 -6.03 15.91 9.34
CA ILE A 34 -6.40 15.55 7.97
C ILE A 34 -5.26 14.77 7.28
N ALA A 35 -5.60 13.62 6.69
CA ALA A 35 -4.69 12.68 6.04
C ALA A 35 -5.25 12.20 4.69
N ILE A 36 -4.40 12.08 3.66
CA ILE A 36 -4.80 11.73 2.29
C ILE A 36 -3.82 10.73 1.66
N GLY A 37 -4.34 9.64 1.05
CA GLY A 37 -3.61 8.76 0.13
C GLY A 37 -3.88 7.25 0.29
N ILE A 38 -4.49 6.61 -0.72
CA ILE A 38 -4.67 5.14 -0.83
C ILE A 38 -4.65 4.64 -2.28
N HIS A 39 -4.23 3.39 -2.50
CA HIS A 39 -4.50 2.67 -3.75
C HIS A 39 -5.89 2.06 -3.74
N ARG A 40 -6.49 1.88 -4.93
CA ARG A 40 -7.83 1.27 -5.11
C ARG A 40 -7.83 0.02 -5.98
N ASN A 41 -6.69 -0.27 -6.64
CA ASN A 41 -6.56 -1.41 -7.52
C ASN A 41 -5.60 -2.43 -6.88
N PRO A 42 -5.93 -3.73 -6.93
CA PRO A 42 -5.04 -4.79 -6.51
C PRO A 42 -3.80 -4.88 -7.42
N MET A 43 -2.77 -5.57 -6.94
CA MET A 43 -1.53 -5.80 -7.69
C MET A 43 -1.78 -6.61 -8.98
N ILE A 44 -1.09 -6.26 -10.06
CA ILE A 44 -1.05 -7.03 -11.29
C ILE A 44 -0.11 -8.24 -11.09
N ASP A 45 -0.60 -9.44 -11.41
CA ASP A 45 0.17 -10.68 -11.25
C ASP A 45 1.04 -10.95 -12.50
N GLU A 46 2.34 -10.74 -12.38
CA GLU A 46 3.32 -10.95 -13.45
C GLU A 46 4.23 -12.17 -13.20
N ASN A 47 3.63 -13.35 -13.25
CA ASN A 47 4.30 -14.65 -13.01
C ASN A 47 5.55 -14.94 -13.88
N LYS A 48 5.78 -14.18 -14.96
CA LYS A 48 6.98 -14.32 -15.79
C LYS A 48 8.25 -13.84 -15.07
N TYR A 49 8.15 -12.78 -14.26
CA TYR A 49 9.30 -12.10 -13.65
C TYR A 49 9.40 -12.32 -12.14
N VAL A 50 8.28 -12.57 -11.47
CA VAL A 50 8.19 -12.75 -10.01
C VAL A 50 9.16 -13.82 -9.49
N ASP A 51 9.23 -15.01 -10.12
CA ASP A 51 10.13 -16.08 -9.66
C ASP A 51 11.63 -15.78 -9.89
N LYS A 52 11.96 -14.80 -10.73
CA LYS A 52 13.35 -14.37 -10.98
C LYS A 52 13.79 -13.20 -10.08
N LEU A 53 12.86 -12.34 -9.68
CA LEU A 53 13.15 -11.08 -8.98
C LEU A 53 12.77 -11.10 -7.50
N CYS A 54 11.84 -11.96 -7.09
CA CYS A 54 11.25 -11.92 -5.77
C CYS A 54 11.47 -13.23 -5.00
N GLU A 55 11.80 -13.10 -3.72
CA GLU A 55 11.69 -14.23 -2.79
C GLU A 55 10.21 -14.43 -2.43
N ILE A 56 9.65 -15.50 -2.97
CA ILE A 56 8.22 -15.82 -2.84
C ILE A 56 7.72 -15.86 -1.38
N PRO A 57 8.45 -16.46 -0.43
CA PRO A 57 8.02 -16.45 0.97
C PRO A 57 7.90 -15.02 1.56
N LEU A 58 8.81 -14.12 1.19
CA LEU A 58 8.78 -12.72 1.63
C LEU A 58 7.59 -11.98 1.02
N ALA A 59 7.31 -12.20 -0.27
CA ALA A 59 6.17 -11.59 -0.95
C ALA A 59 4.82 -12.02 -0.33
N VAL A 60 4.69 -13.29 0.08
CA VAL A 60 3.50 -13.79 0.78
C VAL A 60 3.40 -13.21 2.19
N ALA A 61 4.51 -13.18 2.94
CA ALA A 61 4.55 -12.65 4.30
C ALA A 61 4.30 -11.13 4.38
N ALA A 62 4.61 -10.39 3.32
CA ALA A 62 4.38 -8.95 3.25
C ALA A 62 2.89 -8.57 3.19
N CYS A 63 1.99 -9.50 2.84
CA CYS A 63 0.57 -9.21 2.70
C CYS A 63 -0.16 -9.34 4.05
N PRO A 64 -0.64 -8.24 4.67
CA PRO A 64 -1.29 -8.29 5.98
C PRO A 64 -2.64 -9.02 5.98
N THR A 65 -3.34 -9.05 4.84
CA THR A 65 -4.65 -9.72 4.69
C THR A 65 -4.55 -11.15 4.17
N GLY A 66 -3.34 -11.63 3.83
CA GLY A 66 -3.13 -12.95 3.23
C GLY A 66 -3.82 -13.12 1.87
N ALA A 67 -3.96 -12.04 1.11
CA ALA A 67 -4.50 -12.03 -0.25
C ALA A 67 -3.54 -12.68 -1.27
N VAL A 68 -2.23 -12.61 -1.02
CA VAL A 68 -1.18 -13.22 -1.85
C VAL A 68 -0.94 -14.66 -1.43
N ARG A 69 -0.95 -15.59 -2.38
CA ARG A 69 -0.75 -17.03 -2.13
C ARG A 69 0.14 -17.65 -3.20
N THR A 70 0.90 -18.67 -2.81
CA THR A 70 1.57 -19.54 -3.77
C THR A 70 0.58 -20.53 -4.36
N ILE A 71 0.64 -20.72 -5.67
CA ILE A 71 -0.15 -21.76 -6.33
C ILE A 71 0.69 -23.05 -6.34
N ASN A 72 0.10 -24.15 -5.87
CA ASN A 72 0.76 -25.44 -5.86
C ASN A 72 0.88 -25.96 -7.30
N GLY A 73 2.04 -25.78 -7.89
CA GLY A 73 2.34 -26.28 -9.22
C GLY A 73 3.49 -25.51 -9.86
N ARG A 74 4.50 -26.23 -10.35
CA ARG A 74 5.51 -25.63 -11.23
C ARG A 74 4.87 -25.40 -12.60
N MET A 75 4.17 -24.29 -12.78
CA MET A 75 3.81 -23.81 -14.12
C MET A 75 5.11 -23.44 -14.83
N ASP A 76 5.49 -24.20 -15.85
CA ASP A 76 6.69 -23.93 -16.66
C ASP A 76 7.99 -23.81 -15.84
N ARG A 77 8.18 -24.73 -14.87
CA ARG A 77 9.29 -24.77 -13.89
C ARG A 77 9.39 -23.56 -12.94
N ARG A 78 8.45 -22.63 -12.98
CA ARG A 78 8.39 -21.45 -12.10
C ARG A 78 7.36 -21.63 -10.99
N ARG A 79 7.54 -20.88 -9.90
CA ARG A 79 6.56 -20.81 -8.80
C ARG A 79 5.68 -19.57 -8.99
N PRO A 80 4.44 -19.73 -9.48
CA PRO A 80 3.53 -18.61 -9.64
C PRO A 80 2.93 -18.15 -8.30
N LEU A 81 2.62 -16.86 -8.22
CA LEU A 81 1.79 -16.26 -7.19
C LEU A 81 0.36 -16.11 -7.72
N ALA A 82 -0.61 -16.03 -6.81
CA ALA A 82 -1.97 -15.60 -7.11
C ALA A 82 -2.41 -14.57 -6.08
N VAL A 83 -3.17 -13.57 -6.54
CA VAL A 83 -3.75 -12.52 -5.70
C VAL A 83 -5.26 -12.67 -5.65
N ASN A 84 -5.82 -12.75 -4.45
CA ASN A 84 -7.27 -12.75 -4.24
C ASN A 84 -7.81 -11.32 -4.11
N ASN A 85 -8.43 -10.81 -5.18
CA ASN A 85 -8.98 -9.45 -5.23
C ASN A 85 -10.05 -9.15 -4.18
N LYS A 86 -10.75 -10.16 -3.63
CA LYS A 86 -11.75 -9.93 -2.57
C LYS A 86 -11.11 -9.64 -1.21
N ARG A 87 -9.83 -9.96 -1.05
CA ARG A 87 -9.07 -9.80 0.19
C ARG A 87 -8.00 -8.71 0.09
N CYS A 88 -7.84 -8.12 -1.09
CA CYS A 88 -6.86 -7.07 -1.38
C CYS A 88 -7.49 -5.69 -1.25
#